data_AF-A0A139LBA0-F1
#
_entry.id   AF-A0A139LBA0-F1
#
_cell.length_a   1.000
_cell.length_b   1.000
_cell.length_c   1.000
_cell.angle_alpha   90.00
_cell.angle_beta   90.00
_cell.angle_gamma   90.00
#
_symmetry.space_group_name_H-M   'P 1'
#
loop_
_entity.id
_entity.type
_entity.pdbx_description
1 polymer ?
#
loop_
_entity_poly.entity_id
_entity_poly.type
_entity_poly.pdbx_seq_one_letter_code
_entity_poly.pdbx_strand_id
1 'polypeptide(L)' 'MSEKEMNSYRLTNMEEPTDEMLSQLMKEVAEEAKCRSEEAHRKFFTELRTAARMQRREIAHKQQRMENLGKCKTDADNE' A
#
# COMPACT_ATOMS: atom_id res chain seq x y z
N MET A 1 25.03 -29.44 -40.77
CA MET A 1 23.97 -28.48 -40.43
C MET A 1 22.94 -28.49 -41.54
N SER A 2 21.80 -29.14 -41.31
CA SER A 2 20.68 -29.16 -42.26
C SER A 2 19.89 -27.86 -42.20
N GLU A 3 19.15 -27.53 -43.26
CA GLU A 3 18.22 -26.39 -43.24
C GLU A 3 17.21 -26.48 -42.08
N LYS A 4 16.80 -27.70 -41.70
CA LYS A 4 15.94 -27.93 -40.53
C LYS A 4 16.59 -27.48 -39.22
N GLU A 5 17.87 -27.77 -39.04
CA GLU A 5 18.64 -27.31 -37.86
C GLU A 5 18.80 -25.79 -37.91
N MET A 6 19.07 -25.21 -39.09
CA MET A 6 19.22 -23.77 -39.27
C MET A 6 17.90 -23.00 -39.03
N ASN A 7 16.76 -23.59 -39.39
CA ASN A 7 15.42 -23.05 -39.16
C ASN A 7 14.99 -23.10 -37.69
N SER A 8 15.55 -24.01 -36.88
CA SER A 8 15.26 -24.08 -35.44
C SER A 8 15.85 -22.91 -34.64
N TYR A 9 16.89 -22.26 -35.18
CA TYR A 9 17.53 -21.08 -34.60
C TYR A 9 17.04 -19.76 -35.19
N ARG A 10 16.19 -19.81 -36.22
CA ARG A 10 15.53 -18.60 -36.70
C ARG A 10 14.50 -18.19 -35.64
N LEU A 11 14.55 -16.92 -35.19
CA LEU A 11 13.44 -16.26 -34.49
C LEU A 11 12.24 -16.09 -35.46
N THR A 12 11.80 -17.18 -36.09
CA THR A 12 10.66 -17.26 -37.00
C THR A 12 9.57 -18.17 -36.45
N ASN A 13 9.72 -18.75 -35.26
CA ASN A 13 8.58 -19.09 -34.42
C ASN A 13 7.98 -17.77 -33.87
N MET A 14 7.66 -16.84 -34.78
CA MET A 14 6.98 -15.57 -34.55
C MET A 14 5.49 -15.82 -34.80
N GLU A 15 4.96 -16.90 -34.25
CA GLU A 15 3.51 -17.04 -34.18
C GLU A 15 3.09 -16.04 -33.10
N GLU A 16 2.47 -14.94 -33.53
CA GLU A 16 1.87 -14.01 -32.58
C GLU A 16 0.92 -14.80 -31.68
N PRO A 17 0.95 -14.55 -30.36
CA PRO A 17 0.02 -15.20 -29.45
C PRO A 17 -1.39 -14.97 -30.00
N THR A 18 -2.19 -16.03 -30.01
CA THR A 18 -3.56 -15.91 -30.49
C THR A 18 -4.25 -14.79 -29.72
N ASP A 19 -5.16 -14.07 -30.38
CA ASP A 19 -5.85 -12.92 -29.79
C ASP A 19 -6.49 -13.28 -28.42
N GLU A 20 -6.94 -14.53 -28.26
CA GLU A 20 -7.41 -15.09 -26.99
C GLU A 20 -6.33 -15.12 -25.89
N MET A 21 -5.11 -15.60 -26.20
CA MET A 21 -4.00 -15.63 -25.25
C MET A 21 -3.57 -14.21 -24.85
N LEU A 22 -3.54 -13.28 -25.81
CA LEU A 22 -3.25 -11.88 -25.54
C LEU A 22 -4.34 -11.25 -24.66
N SER A 23 -5.61 -11.55 -24.91
CA SER A 23 -6.74 -11.06 -24.11
C SER A 23 -6.69 -11.54 -22.66
N GLN A 24 -6.29 -12.80 -22.43
CA GLN A 24 -6.11 -13.37 -21.10
C GLN A 24 -4.98 -12.65 -20.36
N LEU A 25 -3.83 -12.47 -21.00
CA LEU A 25 -2.69 -11.75 -20.41
C LEU A 25 -3.07 -10.32 -20.05
N MET A 26 -3.72 -9.59 -20.96
CA MET A 26 -4.14 -8.21 -20.70
C MET A 26 -5.15 -8.12 -19.55
N LYS A 27 -6.07 -9.09 -19.45
CA LYS A 27 -7.03 -9.18 -18.35
C LYS A 27 -6.33 -9.42 -17.01
N GLU A 28 -5.42 -10.38 -16.94
CA GLU A 28 -4.65 -10.69 -15.73
C GLU A 28 -3.83 -9.49 -15.26
N VAL A 29 -3.13 -8.82 -16.17
CA VAL A 29 -2.34 -7.62 -15.88
C VAL A 29 -3.23 -6.48 -15.38
N ALA A 30 -4.40 -6.28 -15.99
CA ALA A 30 -5.35 -5.26 -15.56
C ALA A 30 -5.91 -5.55 -14.16
N GLU A 31 -6.25 -6.80 -13.87
CA GLU A 31 -6.71 -7.23 -12.54
C GLU A 31 -5.60 -7.08 -11.50
N GLU A 32 -4.36 -7.46 -11.80
CA GLU A 32 -3.23 -7.30 -10.89
C GLU A 32 -2.97 -5.81 -10.58
N ALA A 33 -2.95 -4.96 -11.61
CA ALA A 33 -2.75 -3.53 -11.43
C ALA A 33 -3.85 -2.91 -10.54
N LYS A 34 -5.11 -3.30 -10.76
CA LYS A 34 -6.23 -2.89 -9.93
C LYS A 34 -6.04 -3.33 -8.48
N CYS A 35 -5.81 -4.62 -8.23
CA CYS A 35 -5.57 -5.15 -6.89
C CYS A 35 -4.42 -4.43 -6.17
N ARG A 36 -3.29 -4.22 -6.86
CA ARG A 36 -2.12 -3.53 -6.29
C ARG A 36 -2.43 -2.08 -5.94
N SER A 37 -3.17 -1.37 -6.79
CA SER A 37 -3.59 0.00 -6.50
C SER A 37 -4.52 0.07 -5.28
N GLU A 38 -5.50 -0.82 -5.19
CA GLU A 38 -6.45 -0.88 -4.08
C GLU A 38 -5.74 -1.21 -2.76
N GLU A 39 -4.80 -2.16 -2.78
CA GLU A 39 -3.98 -2.49 -1.62
C GLU A 39 -3.10 -1.33 -1.16
N ALA A 40 -2.45 -0.63 -2.10
CA ALA A 40 -1.63 0.53 -1.80
C ALA A 40 -2.46 1.64 -1.15
N HIS A 41 -3.63 1.95 -1.70
CA HIS A 41 -4.55 2.92 -1.12
C HIS A 41 -5.02 2.49 0.28
N ARG A 42 -5.39 1.22 0.45
CA ARG A 42 -5.82 0.69 1.74
C ARG A 42 -4.73 0.83 2.80
N LYS A 43 -3.49 0.47 2.48
CA LYS A 43 -2.34 0.59 3.39
C LYS A 43 -2.10 2.05 3.77
N PHE A 44 -2.02 2.93 2.77
CA PHE A 44 -1.81 4.36 2.96
C PHE A 44 -2.85 5.01 3.88
N PHE A 45 -4.15 4.80 3.63
CA PHE A 45 -5.20 5.38 4.46
C PHE A 45 -5.29 4.75 5.85
N THR A 46 -4.88 3.49 5.99
CA THR A 46 -4.78 2.84 7.31
C THR A 46 -3.69 3.51 8.13
N GLU A 47 -2.51 3.70 7.57
CA GLU A 47 -1.39 4.40 8.21
C GLU A 47 -1.79 5.83 8.61
N LEU A 48 -2.39 6.58 7.68
CA LEU A 48 -2.88 7.94 7.95
C LEU A 48 -3.86 7.96 9.13
N ARG A 49 -4.79 7.01 9.18
CA ARG A 49 -5.76 6.88 10.28
C ARG A 49 -5.08 6.52 11.60
N THR A 50 -4.09 5.63 11.58
CA THR A 50 -3.32 5.27 12.78
C THR A 50 -2.52 6.44 13.31
N ALA A 51 -1.82 7.19 12.46
CA ALA A 51 -1.07 8.38 12.83
C ALA A 51 -1.99 9.44 13.45
N ALA A 52 -3.14 9.71 12.83
CA ALA A 52 -4.13 10.65 13.36
C ALA A 52 -4.73 10.22 14.71
N ARG A 53 -4.84 8.91 14.97
CA ARG A 53 -5.27 8.38 16.27
C ARG A 53 -4.18 8.56 17.33
N MET A 54 -2.93 8.29 16.99
CA MET A 54 -1.80 8.45 17.91
C MET A 54 -1.64 9.91 18.31
N GLN A 55 -1.67 10.84 17.35
CA GLN A 55 -1.60 12.28 17.63
C GLN A 55 -2.72 12.75 18.56
N ARG A 56 -3.96 12.30 18.33
CA ARG A 56 -5.08 12.61 19.23
C ARG A 56 -4.87 12.09 20.65
N ARG A 57 -4.33 10.88 20.80
CA ARG A 57 -4.00 10.31 22.12
C ARG A 57 -2.92 11.11 22.83
N GLU A 58 -1.88 11.50 22.11
CA GLU A 58 -0.79 12.31 22.69
C GLU A 58 -1.29 13.68 23.17
N ILE A 59 -2.14 14.34 22.38
CA ILE A 59 -2.76 15.62 22.76
C ILE A 59 -3.61 15.43 24.01
N ALA A 60 -4.50 14.42 24.03
CA ALA A 60 -5.35 14.15 25.18
C ALA A 60 -4.53 13.85 26.44
N HIS A 61 -3.46 13.06 26.31
CA HIS A 61 -2.57 12.75 27.43
C HIS A 61 -1.83 14.00 27.95
N LYS A 62 -1.33 14.86 27.05
CA LYS A 62 -0.70 16.13 27.43
C LYS A 62 -1.70 17.05 28.14
N GLN A 63 -2.94 17.13 27.67
CA GLN A 63 -4.01 17.91 28.30
C GLN A 63 -4.30 17.41 29.72
N GLN A 64 -4.48 16.11 29.91
CA GLN A 64 -4.69 15.51 31.24
C GLN A 64 -3.51 15.81 32.19
N ARG A 65 -2.28 15.70 31.69
CA ARG A 65 -1.09 16.02 32.50
C ARG A 65 -1.08 17.48 32.94
N MET A 66 -1.41 18.41 32.04
CA MET A 66 -1.50 19.84 32.37
C MET A 66 -2.60 20.12 33.40
N GLU A 67 -3.76 19.48 33.27
CA GLU A 67 -4.86 19.62 34.23
C GLU A 67 -4.46 19.11 35.63
N ASN A 68 -3.80 17.95 35.70
CA ASN A 68 -3.33 17.38 36.97
C ASN A 68 -2.26 18.27 37.63
N LEU A 69 -1.32 18.82 36.85
CA LEU A 69 -0.34 19.79 37.37
C LEU A 69 -1.00 21.08 37.89
N GLY A 70 -2.10 21.52 37.28
CA GLY A 70 -2.89 22.65 37.76
C GLY A 70 -3.53 22.37 39.12
N LYS A 71 -4.15 21.20 39.28
CA LYS A 71 -4.77 20.78 40.54
C LYS A 71 -3.78 20.67 41.70
N CYS A 72 -2.62 20.04 41.48
CA CYS A 72 -1.59 19.94 42.52
C CYS A 72 -1.05 21.30 42.99
N LYS A 73 -1.06 22.34 42.14
CA LYS A 73 -0.66 23.69 42.55
C LYS A 73 -1.73 24.37 43.39
N THR A 74 -3.00 24.25 43.01
CA THR A 74 -4.11 24.84 43.80
C THR A 74 -4.25 24.20 45.18
N ASP A 75 -3.89 22.93 45.32
CA ASP A 75 -3.92 22.24 46.61
C ASP A 75 -2.77 22.71 47.53
N ALA A 76 -1.60 23.03 46.96
CA ALA A 76 -0.44 23.54 47.71
C ALA A 76 -0.57 25.02 48.14
N ASP A 77 -1.38 25.81 47.42
CA ASP A 77 -1.65 27.21 47.76
C ASP A 77 -2.80 27.36 48.79
N ASN A 78 -3.53 26.26 49.09
CA ASN A 78 -4.68 26.23 50.00
C ASN A 78 -4.36 25.61 51.38
N GLU A 79 -3.10 25.28 51.67
CA GLU A 79 -2.59 24.78 52.96
C GLU A 79 -1.72 25.83 53.66
#